data_AF-D8PXY3-F1
#
_entry.id   AF-D8PXY3-F1
#
_cell.length_a   1.000
_cell.length_b   1.000
_cell.length_c   1.000
_cell.angle_alpha   90.00
_cell.angle_beta   90.00
_cell.angle_gamma   90.00
#
_symmetry.space_group_name_H-M   'P 1'
#
loop_
_entity.id
_entity.type
_entity.pdbx_description
1 polymer ?
#
loop_
_entity_poly.entity_id
_entity_poly.type
_entity_poly.pdbx_seq_one_letter_code
_entity_poly.pdbx_strand_id
1 'polypeptide(L)'
;ICLALLSEMYTTTYVPKEASLDIKPQPRLRLKYRSSPIADFGIAKGSADVKTQDRFAYFSAPDLRFWMGEDPNEHYWLWFRTIRGEEVTLDLDMYTFNMCMLVPTAPYRNAHCPPSEVMRYAPAYLYEREFQKRVIPLTQERSRASVLRDPALQRAIRTSGSAIGGEDVRAIHQWMEQLAGKQIPRTEVDLMMKWTINNLDLLGATLANRDWTRFPESPSFAIDADPGEMDNEPGEADGDWYKFAEKWTKKYKKGKISREAFDKAHREWK
;
A
#
# COMPACT_ATOMS: atom_id res chain seq x y z
N ILE A 1 -4.50 4.37 6.76
CA ILE A 1 -5.18 4.06 5.46
C ILE A 1 -6.36 3.10 5.63
N CYS A 2 -6.17 1.83 6.03
CA CYS A 2 -7.27 0.85 6.09
C CYS A 2 -8.45 1.29 6.98
N LEU A 3 -8.18 1.93 8.12
CA LEU A 3 -9.24 2.47 8.99
C LEU A 3 -10.06 3.58 8.31
N ALA A 4 -9.40 4.45 7.52
CA ALA A 4 -10.10 5.46 6.73
C ALA A 4 -10.96 4.82 5.63
N LEU A 5 -10.44 3.81 4.92
CA LEU A 5 -11.22 3.05 3.96
C LEU A 5 -12.43 2.36 4.61
N LEU A 6 -12.25 1.79 5.80
CA LEU A 6 -13.32 1.17 6.56
C LEU A 6 -14.41 2.20 6.89
N SER A 7 -14.04 3.34 7.45
CA SER A 7 -14.94 4.46 7.76
C SER A 7 -15.74 4.88 6.53
N GLU A 8 -15.06 5.38 5.52
CA GLU A 8 -15.70 6.20 4.50
C GLU A 8 -16.39 5.37 3.41
N MET A 9 -15.85 4.19 3.09
CA MET A 9 -16.33 3.39 1.96
C MET A 9 -17.22 2.21 2.38
N TYR A 10 -17.15 1.80 3.65
CA TYR A 10 -17.79 0.56 4.12
C TYR A 10 -18.64 0.70 5.38
N THR A 11 -18.53 1.81 6.12
CA THR A 11 -19.48 2.13 7.20
C THR A 11 -20.52 3.19 6.82
N THR A 12 -20.35 3.89 5.69
CA THR A 12 -21.35 4.83 5.17
C THR A 12 -22.60 4.07 4.70
N THR A 13 -23.47 3.79 5.66
CA THR A 13 -24.85 3.44 5.39
C THR A 13 -25.46 4.54 4.53
N TYR A 14 -26.30 4.13 3.57
CA TYR A 14 -27.20 5.04 2.84
C TYR A 14 -27.71 6.11 3.81
N VAL A 15 -27.30 7.36 3.64
CA VAL A 15 -27.82 8.46 4.47
C VAL A 15 -29.27 8.62 4.04
N PRO A 16 -30.25 8.30 4.91
CA PRO A 16 -31.65 8.47 4.58
C PRO A 16 -31.90 9.93 4.21
N LYS A 17 -32.90 10.16 3.36
CA LYS A 17 -33.22 11.50 2.85
C LYS A 17 -33.45 12.50 4.00
N GLU A 18 -33.95 12.02 5.14
CA GLU A 18 -34.22 12.80 6.34
C GLU A 18 -32.95 13.23 7.11
N ALA A 19 -31.83 12.55 6.91
CA ALA A 19 -30.55 12.83 7.59
C ALA A 19 -29.54 13.58 6.69
N SER A 20 -29.85 13.75 5.41
CA SER A 20 -29.03 14.52 4.48
C SER A 20 -29.35 16.02 4.63
N LEU A 21 -28.33 16.85 4.86
CA LEU A 21 -28.44 18.32 4.85
C LEU A 21 -29.10 18.83 3.55
N ASP A 22 -28.83 18.17 2.43
CA ASP A 22 -29.38 18.54 1.11
C ASP A 22 -30.68 17.81 0.73
N ILE A 23 -31.26 17.00 1.63
CA ILE A 23 -32.50 16.22 1.39
C ILE A 23 -32.37 15.34 0.12
N LYS A 24 -31.16 14.88 -0.20
CA LYS A 24 -30.86 14.01 -1.34
C LYS A 24 -30.22 12.71 -0.85
N PRO A 25 -30.64 11.55 -1.37
CA PRO A 25 -29.96 10.30 -1.06
C PRO A 25 -28.52 10.38 -1.57
N GLN A 26 -27.55 10.25 -0.66
CA GLN A 26 -26.15 10.15 -1.07
C GLN A 26 -25.86 8.71 -1.51
N PRO A 27 -25.32 8.51 -2.74
CA PRO A 27 -24.99 7.18 -3.23
C PRO A 27 -23.85 6.59 -2.41
N ARG A 28 -23.94 5.29 -2.09
CA ARG A 28 -22.83 4.57 -1.45
C ARG A 28 -21.67 4.47 -2.43
N LEU A 29 -20.57 5.13 -2.12
CA LEU A 29 -19.31 4.95 -2.82
C LEU A 29 -18.68 3.63 -2.36
N ARG A 30 -18.17 2.86 -3.32
CA ARG A 30 -17.45 1.62 -3.05
C ARG A 30 -16.16 1.60 -3.83
N LEU A 31 -15.10 1.17 -3.16
CA LEU A 31 -13.83 0.92 -3.81
C LEU A 31 -14.00 -0.21 -4.84
N LYS A 32 -13.41 -0.02 -6.01
CA LYS A 32 -13.40 -1.00 -7.10
C LYS A 32 -11.97 -1.17 -7.59
N TYR A 33 -11.64 -2.38 -8.00
CA TYR A 33 -10.48 -2.65 -8.83
C TYR A 33 -10.99 -2.96 -10.24
N ARG A 34 -10.63 -2.11 -11.21
CA ARG A 34 -11.19 -2.10 -12.56
C ARG A 34 -12.74 -2.07 -12.47
N SER A 35 -13.42 -3.03 -13.09
CA SER A 35 -14.89 -3.14 -13.06
C SER A 35 -15.44 -3.91 -11.84
N SER A 36 -14.60 -4.47 -10.98
CA SER A 36 -15.00 -5.37 -9.89
C SER A 36 -14.93 -4.68 -8.52
N PRO A 37 -16.04 -4.59 -7.77
CA PRO A 37 -16.04 -4.08 -6.40
C PRO A 37 -15.10 -4.86 -5.46
N ILE A 38 -14.47 -4.15 -4.53
CA ILE A 38 -13.71 -4.75 -3.43
C ILE A 38 -14.70 -5.33 -2.41
N ALA A 39 -14.53 -6.62 -2.11
CA ALA A 39 -15.34 -7.43 -1.19
C ALA A 39 -14.68 -7.63 0.18
N ASP A 40 -13.36 -7.49 0.24
CA ASP A 40 -12.55 -7.58 1.45
C ASP A 40 -11.21 -6.86 1.25
N PHE A 41 -10.62 -6.37 2.33
CA PHE A 41 -9.27 -5.80 2.35
C PHE A 41 -8.69 -5.85 3.76
N GLY A 42 -7.38 -5.76 3.83
CA GLY A 42 -6.69 -5.74 5.10
C GLY A 42 -5.18 -5.59 4.96
N ILE A 43 -4.47 -6.04 5.98
CA ILE A 43 -3.01 -5.98 6.05
C ILE A 43 -2.47 -7.40 6.05
N ALA A 44 -1.45 -7.63 5.25
CA ALA A 44 -0.66 -8.85 5.25
C ALA A 44 0.68 -8.57 5.93
N LYS A 45 1.20 -9.58 6.64
CA LYS A 45 2.50 -9.60 7.30
C LYS A 45 3.33 -10.72 6.68
N GLY A 46 4.60 -10.44 6.41
CA GLY A 46 5.48 -11.43 5.84
C GLY A 46 6.93 -10.99 5.85
N SER A 47 7.63 -11.33 4.77
CA SER A 47 8.99 -10.88 4.50
C SER A 47 9.13 -10.37 3.07
N ALA A 48 10.09 -9.49 2.82
CA ALA A 48 10.50 -9.03 1.49
C ALA A 48 11.87 -9.63 1.11
N ASP A 49 12.06 -10.04 -0.15
CA ASP A 49 13.33 -10.51 -0.72
C ASP A 49 14.24 -9.30 -0.99
N VAL A 50 14.90 -8.82 0.06
CA VAL A 50 15.79 -7.65 0.03
C VAL A 50 17.24 -8.08 0.15
N LYS A 51 18.05 -7.73 -0.84
CA LYS A 51 19.49 -8.02 -0.82
C LYS A 51 20.20 -7.09 0.16
N THR A 52 21.36 -7.52 0.65
CA THR A 52 22.09 -6.75 1.67
C THR A 52 22.43 -5.33 1.22
N GLN A 53 22.73 -5.11 -0.07
CA GLN A 53 23.00 -3.78 -0.59
C GLN A 53 21.78 -2.86 -0.63
N ASP A 54 20.57 -3.41 -0.64
CA ASP A 54 19.31 -2.65 -0.72
C ASP A 54 18.75 -2.37 0.69
N ARG A 55 19.46 -2.77 1.75
CA ARG A 55 19.05 -2.50 3.13
C ARG A 55 19.60 -1.14 3.57
N PHE A 56 18.70 -0.28 4.02
CA PHE A 56 19.08 1.01 4.57
C PHE A 56 19.77 0.87 5.94
N ALA A 57 20.94 1.50 6.11
CA ALA A 57 21.63 1.58 7.38
C ALA A 57 22.29 2.96 7.55
N TYR A 58 22.02 3.64 8.65
CA TYR A 58 22.62 4.92 8.99
C TYR A 58 23.70 4.74 10.06
N PHE A 59 24.92 5.22 9.80
CA PHE A 59 25.99 5.21 10.80
C PHE A 59 25.98 6.52 11.61
N SER A 60 25.70 6.44 12.91
CA SER A 60 25.86 7.55 13.85
C SER A 60 27.32 7.59 14.32
N ALA A 61 28.10 8.52 13.76
CA ALA A 61 29.49 8.74 14.18
C ALA A 61 29.63 9.12 15.67
N PRO A 62 28.76 9.97 16.27
CA PRO A 62 28.85 10.30 17.69
C PRO A 62 28.66 9.07 18.60
N ASP A 63 27.75 8.17 18.22
CA ASP A 63 27.42 6.98 19.02
C ASP A 63 28.23 5.73 18.61
N LEU A 64 29.03 5.83 17.54
CA LEU A 64 29.71 4.71 16.88
C LEU A 64 28.81 3.50 16.60
N ARG A 65 27.55 3.73 16.19
CA ARG A 65 26.56 2.67 15.95
C ARG A 65 25.85 2.79 14.61
N PHE A 66 25.49 1.65 14.03
CA PHE A 66 24.56 1.58 12.92
C PHE A 66 23.12 1.56 13.44
N TRP A 67 22.30 2.42 12.86
CA TRP A 67 20.86 2.41 12.94
C TRP A 67 20.35 1.68 11.70
N MET A 68 19.84 0.48 11.91
CA MET A 68 19.25 -0.30 10.84
C MET A 68 17.89 0.30 10.48
N GLY A 69 17.56 0.30 9.19
CA GLY A 69 16.20 0.56 8.73
C GLY A 69 15.25 -0.58 9.12
N GLU A 70 14.18 -0.71 8.37
CA GLU A 70 13.16 -1.74 8.60
C GLU A 70 13.74 -3.15 8.43
N ASP A 71 13.20 -4.09 9.20
CA ASP A 71 13.55 -5.50 9.05
C ASP A 71 12.77 -6.09 7.87
N PRO A 72 13.42 -6.50 6.77
CA PRO A 72 12.73 -7.11 5.65
C PRO A 72 12.05 -8.44 6.03
N ASN A 73 12.37 -9.05 7.17
CA ASN A 73 11.63 -10.21 7.66
C ASN A 73 10.34 -9.85 8.39
N GLU A 74 10.07 -8.57 8.68
CA GLU A 74 8.84 -8.08 9.30
C GLU A 74 8.17 -7.01 8.43
N HIS A 75 7.88 -7.38 7.18
CA HIS A 75 7.28 -6.49 6.20
C HIS A 75 5.75 -6.53 6.22
N TYR A 76 5.10 -5.38 5.95
CA TYR A 76 3.65 -5.25 5.93
C TYR A 76 3.17 -4.58 4.63
N TRP A 77 2.09 -5.09 4.04
CA TRP A 77 1.47 -4.50 2.86
C TRP A 77 -0.04 -4.62 2.89
N LEU A 78 -0.72 -3.84 2.06
CA LEU A 78 -2.17 -3.89 1.93
C LEU A 78 -2.56 -4.95 0.91
N TRP A 79 -3.62 -5.70 1.21
CA TRP A 79 -4.24 -6.60 0.24
C TRP A 79 -5.70 -6.24 0.04
N PHE A 80 -6.20 -6.46 -1.17
CA PHE A 80 -7.58 -6.25 -1.56
C PHE A 80 -8.08 -7.49 -2.30
N ARG A 81 -9.31 -7.90 -2.01
CA ARG A 81 -9.99 -8.99 -2.70
C ARG A 81 -11.27 -8.48 -3.33
N THR A 82 -11.45 -8.69 -4.63
CA THR A 82 -12.68 -8.31 -5.33
C THR A 82 -13.80 -9.33 -5.11
N ILE A 83 -15.05 -8.96 -5.42
CA ILE A 83 -16.20 -9.90 -5.39
C ILE A 83 -16.03 -11.11 -6.33
N ARG A 84 -15.14 -11.01 -7.32
CA ARG A 84 -14.80 -12.09 -8.26
C ARG A 84 -13.64 -12.96 -7.77
N GLY A 85 -13.12 -12.70 -6.56
CA GLY A 85 -12.00 -13.44 -5.98
C GLY A 85 -10.62 -13.01 -6.48
N GLU A 86 -10.52 -11.97 -7.32
CA GLU A 86 -9.23 -11.42 -7.74
C GLU A 86 -8.56 -10.69 -6.56
N GLU A 87 -7.28 -10.98 -6.33
CA GLU A 87 -6.46 -10.34 -5.30
C GLU A 87 -5.40 -9.42 -5.91
N VAL A 88 -5.28 -8.24 -5.32
CA VAL A 88 -4.20 -7.28 -5.62
C VAL A 88 -3.60 -6.80 -4.31
N THR A 89 -2.30 -6.48 -4.33
CA THR A 89 -1.63 -5.91 -3.16
C THR A 89 -1.05 -4.54 -3.48
N LEU A 90 -1.10 -3.64 -2.51
CA LEU A 90 -0.47 -2.34 -2.55
C LEU A 90 0.55 -2.29 -1.43
N ASP A 91 1.80 -2.12 -1.83
CA ASP A 91 2.92 -1.93 -0.92
C ASP A 91 3.30 -0.44 -0.93
N LEU A 92 3.51 0.13 0.25
CA LEU A 92 3.83 1.54 0.43
C LEU A 92 5.20 1.75 1.07
N ASP A 93 5.92 0.65 1.34
CA ASP A 93 7.06 0.66 2.25
C ASP A 93 8.31 0.04 1.62
N MET A 94 8.18 -0.58 0.44
CA MET A 94 9.33 -1.07 -0.32
C MET A 94 10.38 -0.01 -0.66
N TYR A 95 10.05 1.29 -0.57
CA TYR A 95 11.01 2.37 -0.75
C TYR A 95 12.15 2.32 0.29
N THR A 96 11.89 1.83 1.51
CA THR A 96 12.92 1.63 2.54
C THR A 96 13.93 0.54 2.17
N PHE A 97 13.59 -0.28 1.17
CA PHE A 97 14.41 -1.35 0.60
C PHE A 97 14.89 -1.03 -0.82
N ASN A 98 15.14 0.25 -1.11
CA ASN A 98 15.67 0.73 -2.39
C ASN A 98 14.78 0.43 -3.61
N MET A 99 13.49 0.13 -3.39
CA MET A 99 12.52 0.03 -4.48
C MET A 99 11.96 1.43 -4.76
N CYS A 100 12.71 2.20 -5.53
CA CYS A 100 12.48 3.62 -5.82
C CYS A 100 11.26 3.93 -6.72
N MET A 101 10.20 3.13 -6.63
CA MET A 101 8.95 3.34 -7.34
C MET A 101 8.09 4.38 -6.62
N LEU A 102 7.89 5.51 -7.27
CA LEU A 102 7.16 6.65 -6.75
C LEU A 102 5.95 7.01 -7.63
N VAL A 103 4.89 7.51 -7.01
CA VAL A 103 3.72 8.07 -7.71
C VAL A 103 3.68 9.58 -7.49
N PRO A 104 3.63 10.40 -8.55
CA PRO A 104 3.42 11.83 -8.42
C PRO A 104 2.08 12.13 -7.74
N THR A 105 2.09 12.89 -6.65
CA THR A 105 0.89 13.11 -5.83
C THR A 105 0.00 14.24 -6.37
N ALA A 106 0.55 15.13 -7.21
CA ALA A 106 -0.12 16.34 -7.69
C ALA A 106 -1.54 16.11 -8.26
N PRO A 107 -1.82 15.04 -9.04
CA PRO A 107 -3.16 14.78 -9.57
C PRO A 107 -4.18 14.32 -8.51
N TYR A 108 -3.72 13.87 -7.33
CA TYR A 108 -4.53 13.20 -6.31
C TYR A 108 -4.82 14.09 -5.09
N ARG A 109 -4.53 15.39 -5.18
CA ARG A 109 -4.62 16.31 -4.04
C ARG A 109 -6.01 16.88 -3.85
N ASN A 110 -6.29 17.31 -2.62
CA ASN A 110 -7.42 18.15 -2.24
C ASN A 110 -6.94 19.30 -1.34
N ALA A 111 -7.85 20.19 -0.92
CA ALA A 111 -7.53 21.36 -0.10
C ALA A 111 -7.01 21.03 1.32
N HIS A 112 -7.23 19.80 1.80
CA HIS A 112 -6.76 19.32 3.10
C HIS A 112 -5.35 18.69 3.01
N CYS A 113 -4.86 18.41 1.79
CA CYS A 113 -3.48 17.98 1.63
C CYS A 113 -2.51 19.12 2.00
N PRO A 114 -1.31 18.80 2.52
CA PRO A 114 -0.19 19.75 2.60
C PRO A 114 0.10 20.44 1.25
N PRO A 115 0.98 21.44 1.18
CA PRO A 115 1.42 22.01 -0.10
C PRO A 115 2.12 20.97 -0.99
N SER A 116 1.98 21.09 -2.32
CA SER A 116 2.58 20.18 -3.31
C SER A 116 4.10 20.11 -3.22
N GLU A 117 4.71 21.20 -2.81
CA GLU A 117 6.16 21.35 -2.70
C GLU A 117 6.73 20.45 -1.60
N VAL A 118 5.91 20.14 -0.58
CA VAL A 118 6.28 19.33 0.58
C VAL A 118 6.16 17.84 0.31
N MET A 119 5.13 17.43 -0.43
CA MET A 119 4.88 16.01 -0.75
C MET A 119 4.66 15.83 -2.23
N ARG A 120 5.73 15.82 -3.03
CA ARG A 120 5.65 15.72 -4.50
C ARG A 120 5.35 14.29 -4.98
N TYR A 121 5.87 13.31 -4.24
CA TYR A 121 5.81 11.91 -4.58
C TYR A 121 5.37 11.08 -3.37
N ALA A 122 4.78 9.93 -3.62
CA ALA A 122 4.46 8.93 -2.62
C ALA A 122 4.98 7.56 -3.07
N PRO A 123 5.65 6.79 -2.19
CA PRO A 123 6.05 5.43 -2.52
C PRO A 123 4.81 4.54 -2.68
N ALA A 124 4.74 3.82 -3.79
CA ALA A 124 3.64 2.90 -4.04
C ALA A 124 4.04 1.84 -5.08
N TYR A 125 3.86 0.58 -4.72
CA TYR A 125 4.04 -0.57 -5.59
C TYR A 125 2.77 -1.42 -5.61
N LEU A 126 2.08 -1.41 -6.75
CA LEU A 126 0.87 -2.21 -6.95
C LEU A 126 1.23 -3.54 -7.63
N TYR A 127 1.07 -4.65 -6.91
CA TYR A 127 1.25 -5.98 -7.45
C TYR A 127 -0.09 -6.57 -7.91
N GLU A 128 -0.42 -6.30 -9.16
CA GLU A 128 -1.68 -6.71 -9.79
C GLU A 128 -1.54 -7.89 -10.76
N ARG A 129 -2.66 -8.36 -11.30
CA ARG A 129 -2.75 -9.57 -12.15
C ARG A 129 -1.73 -9.63 -13.29
N GLU A 130 -1.44 -8.52 -13.96
CA GLU A 130 -0.47 -8.53 -15.06
C GLU A 130 0.97 -8.69 -14.55
N PHE A 131 1.33 -8.02 -13.46
CA PHE A 131 2.61 -8.23 -12.77
C PHE A 131 2.73 -9.63 -12.19
N GLN A 132 1.65 -10.17 -11.62
CA GLN A 132 1.59 -11.53 -11.10
C GLN A 132 1.89 -12.61 -12.16
N LYS A 133 1.71 -12.33 -13.46
CA LYS A 133 2.11 -13.29 -14.51
C LYS A 133 3.58 -13.19 -14.87
N ARG A 134 4.17 -12.00 -14.75
CA ARG A 134 5.46 -11.63 -15.36
C ARG A 134 6.62 -11.59 -14.36
N VAL A 135 6.34 -11.24 -13.11
CA VAL A 135 7.37 -10.98 -12.10
C VAL A 135 7.22 -11.98 -10.94
N ILE A 136 8.35 -12.40 -10.37
CA ILE A 136 8.37 -13.17 -9.13
C ILE A 136 7.94 -12.23 -7.99
N PRO A 137 7.04 -12.65 -7.08
CA PRO A 137 6.70 -11.84 -5.93
C PRO A 137 7.96 -11.46 -5.13
N LEU A 138 8.08 -10.18 -4.80
CA LEU A 138 9.14 -9.69 -3.89
C LEU A 138 8.82 -10.01 -2.43
N THR A 139 7.57 -10.33 -2.13
CA THR A 139 7.10 -10.61 -0.77
C THR A 139 6.70 -12.07 -0.59
N GLN A 140 6.90 -12.58 0.62
CA GLN A 140 6.43 -13.87 1.07
C GLN A 140 5.52 -13.67 2.28
N GLU A 141 4.23 -13.92 2.10
CA GLU A 141 3.25 -13.79 3.16
C GLU A 141 3.39 -14.90 4.22
N ARG A 142 3.24 -14.52 5.50
CA ARG A 142 3.16 -15.44 6.63
C ARG A 142 1.79 -15.41 7.30
N SER A 143 1.18 -14.25 7.41
CA SER A 143 -0.16 -14.07 7.95
C SER A 143 -0.85 -12.87 7.32
N ARG A 144 -2.17 -12.79 7.46
CA ARG A 144 -2.94 -11.61 7.09
C ARG A 144 -4.16 -11.45 8.01
N ALA A 145 -4.61 -10.22 8.19
CA ALA A 145 -5.84 -9.91 8.90
C ALA A 145 -6.74 -9.04 8.01
N SER A 146 -8.05 -9.36 7.98
CA SER A 146 -9.04 -8.52 7.32
C SER A 146 -9.40 -7.36 8.23
N VAL A 147 -9.30 -6.14 7.70
CA VAL A 147 -9.79 -4.93 8.39
C VAL A 147 -11.29 -4.79 8.18
N LEU A 148 -11.79 -5.14 6.98
CA LEU A 148 -13.21 -5.03 6.67
C LEU A 148 -14.07 -5.98 7.51
N ARG A 149 -13.56 -7.15 7.89
CA ARG A 149 -14.33 -8.19 8.59
C ARG A 149 -14.13 -8.17 10.10
N ASP A 150 -13.24 -7.33 10.62
CA ASP A 150 -12.98 -7.28 12.05
C ASP A 150 -14.09 -6.48 12.78
N PRO A 151 -14.88 -7.13 13.66
CA PRO A 151 -16.00 -6.46 14.31
C PRO A 151 -15.56 -5.45 15.37
N ALA A 152 -14.37 -5.58 15.95
CA ALA A 152 -13.84 -4.62 16.91
C ALA A 152 -13.42 -3.33 16.20
N LEU A 153 -12.73 -3.44 15.06
CA LEU A 153 -12.39 -2.29 14.22
C LEU A 153 -13.63 -1.61 13.63
N GLN A 154 -14.61 -2.38 13.17
CA GLN A 154 -15.88 -1.82 12.69
C GLN A 154 -16.58 -0.98 13.78
N ARG A 155 -16.61 -1.48 15.03
CA ARG A 155 -17.18 -0.72 16.15
C ARG A 155 -16.37 0.53 16.45
N ALA A 156 -15.04 0.40 16.52
CA ALA A 156 -14.13 1.50 16.83
C ALA A 156 -14.19 2.65 15.83
N ILE A 157 -14.47 2.36 14.56
CA ILE A 157 -14.56 3.35 13.49
C ILE A 157 -15.99 3.89 13.31
N ARG A 158 -17.02 3.15 13.71
CA ARG A 158 -18.40 3.68 13.64
C ARG A 158 -18.61 4.93 14.50
N THR A 159 -17.84 5.06 15.58
CA THR A 159 -17.87 6.19 16.52
C THR A 159 -16.92 7.33 16.12
N SER A 160 -16.06 7.13 15.11
CA SER A 160 -14.93 8.04 14.82
C SER A 160 -15.28 9.33 14.10
N GLY A 161 -16.56 9.57 13.77
CA GLY A 161 -17.01 10.79 13.06
C GLY A 161 -16.77 12.10 13.80
N SER A 162 -16.44 12.06 15.10
CA SER A 162 -16.10 13.25 15.91
C SER A 162 -14.81 13.11 16.70
N ALA A 163 -14.46 11.91 17.19
CA ALA A 163 -13.17 11.60 17.81
C ALA A 163 -13.01 10.07 17.94
N ILE A 164 -11.76 9.60 18.04
CA ILE A 164 -11.48 8.18 18.37
C ILE A 164 -11.28 8.10 19.89
N GLY A 165 -12.19 7.42 20.58
CA GLY A 165 -12.21 7.34 22.04
C GLY A 165 -11.14 6.39 22.59
N GLY A 166 -10.91 6.44 23.91
CA GLY A 166 -9.92 5.58 24.58
C GLY A 166 -10.21 4.07 24.43
N GLU A 167 -11.47 3.67 24.35
CA GLU A 167 -11.89 2.29 24.06
C GLU A 167 -11.55 1.88 22.63
N ASP A 168 -11.83 2.77 21.67
CA ASP A 168 -11.53 2.56 20.25
C ASP A 168 -10.02 2.41 20.03
N VAL A 169 -9.21 3.27 20.66
CA VAL A 169 -7.74 3.17 20.65
C VAL A 169 -7.27 1.82 21.20
N ARG A 170 -7.87 1.34 22.30
CA ARG A 170 -7.51 0.02 22.86
C ARG A 170 -7.85 -1.11 21.90
N ALA A 171 -9.01 -1.07 21.25
CA ALA A 171 -9.41 -2.08 20.27
C ALA A 171 -8.46 -2.11 19.07
N ILE A 172 -8.09 -0.94 18.54
CA ILE A 172 -7.14 -0.83 17.42
C ILE A 172 -5.75 -1.32 17.84
N HIS A 173 -5.27 -0.93 19.03
CA HIS A 173 -3.98 -1.37 19.55
C HIS A 173 -3.93 -2.89 19.72
N GLN A 174 -4.95 -3.51 20.32
CA GLN A 174 -5.03 -4.97 20.44
C GLN A 174 -5.02 -5.66 19.07
N TRP A 175 -5.72 -5.11 18.09
CA TRP A 175 -5.69 -5.64 16.72
C TRP A 175 -4.29 -5.55 16.09
N MET A 176 -3.57 -4.44 16.31
CA MET A 176 -2.19 -4.30 15.84
C MET A 176 -1.26 -5.34 16.48
N GLU A 177 -1.37 -5.56 17.80
CA GLU A 177 -0.56 -6.55 18.51
C GLU A 177 -0.84 -7.97 18.03
N GLN A 178 -2.11 -8.29 17.75
CA GLN A 178 -2.52 -9.57 17.18
C GLN A 178 -1.92 -9.80 15.79
N LEU A 179 -2.01 -8.79 14.91
CA LEU A 179 -1.43 -8.88 13.56
C LEU A 179 0.10 -8.98 13.61
N ALA A 180 0.74 -8.18 14.46
CA ALA A 180 2.18 -8.15 14.60
C ALA A 180 2.72 -9.38 15.34
N GLY A 181 1.91 -10.05 16.15
CA GLY A 181 2.34 -11.16 17.01
C GLY A 181 3.30 -10.72 18.12
N LYS A 182 3.31 -9.43 18.47
CA LYS A 182 4.17 -8.83 19.49
C LYS A 182 3.49 -7.61 20.11
N GLN A 183 3.97 -7.19 21.28
CA GLN A 183 3.54 -5.94 21.88
C GLN A 183 3.98 -4.75 21.02
N ILE A 184 3.08 -3.78 20.87
CA ILE A 184 3.34 -2.56 20.10
C ILE A 184 3.60 -1.40 21.05
N PRO A 185 4.74 -0.69 20.92
CA PRO A 185 5.04 0.47 21.75
C PRO A 185 3.96 1.55 21.66
N ARG A 186 3.70 2.23 22.78
CA ARG A 186 2.67 3.27 22.82
C ARG A 186 2.93 4.41 21.84
N THR A 187 4.20 4.73 21.59
CA THR A 187 4.61 5.74 20.61
C THR A 187 4.18 5.41 19.18
N GLU A 188 4.23 4.13 18.78
CA GLU A 188 3.75 3.68 17.47
C GLU A 188 2.23 3.78 17.37
N VAL A 189 1.52 3.42 18.46
CA VAL A 189 0.07 3.58 18.53
C VAL A 189 -0.31 5.06 18.41
N ASP A 190 0.34 5.95 19.15
CA ASP A 190 0.05 7.39 19.12
C ASP A 190 0.31 7.98 17.73
N LEU A 191 1.36 7.53 17.04
CA LEU A 191 1.67 7.97 15.67
C LEU A 191 0.63 7.45 14.67
N MET A 192 0.28 6.16 14.75
CA MET A 192 -0.78 5.54 13.94
C MET A 192 -2.11 6.26 14.13
N MET A 193 -2.47 6.66 15.36
CA MET A 193 -3.69 7.40 15.65
C MET A 193 -3.71 8.77 14.96
N LYS A 194 -2.61 9.53 15.03
CA LYS A 194 -2.48 10.83 14.34
C LYS A 194 -2.64 10.67 12.83
N TRP A 195 -1.97 9.68 12.23
CA TRP A 195 -2.10 9.41 10.80
C TRP A 195 -3.50 8.90 10.43
N THR A 196 -4.17 8.17 11.31
CA THR A 196 -5.55 7.71 11.07
C THR A 196 -6.51 8.89 11.00
N ILE A 197 -6.41 9.84 11.95
CA ILE A 197 -7.23 11.06 11.93
C ILE A 197 -6.98 11.87 10.65
N ASN A 198 -5.73 12.06 10.27
CA ASN A 198 -5.39 12.77 9.02
C ASN A 198 -5.95 12.04 7.78
N ASN A 199 -5.80 10.72 7.72
CA ASN A 199 -6.33 9.93 6.60
C ASN A 199 -7.87 9.96 6.53
N LEU A 200 -8.56 9.98 7.68
CA LEU A 200 -10.01 10.13 7.74
C LEU A 200 -10.44 11.48 7.18
N ASP A 201 -9.81 12.57 7.62
CA ASP A 201 -10.09 13.93 7.12
C ASP A 201 -9.84 14.03 5.61
N LEU A 202 -8.66 13.59 5.14
CA LEU A 202 -8.30 13.62 3.72
C LEU A 202 -9.26 12.81 2.85
N LEU A 203 -9.62 11.59 3.27
CA LEU A 203 -10.52 10.74 2.49
C LEU A 203 -11.96 11.27 2.54
N GLY A 204 -12.42 11.71 3.71
CA GLY A 204 -13.73 12.33 3.88
C GLY A 204 -13.91 13.55 2.97
N ALA A 205 -12.93 14.48 2.98
CA ALA A 205 -12.91 15.64 2.08
C ALA A 205 -12.88 15.22 0.60
N THR A 206 -12.05 14.25 0.23
CA THR A 206 -11.97 13.73 -1.15
C THR A 206 -13.32 13.21 -1.65
N LEU A 207 -14.08 12.53 -0.78
CA LEU A 207 -15.37 11.96 -1.15
C LEU A 207 -16.48 13.01 -1.17
N ALA A 208 -16.51 13.90 -0.17
CA ALA A 208 -17.46 15.00 -0.09
C ALA A 208 -17.36 15.94 -1.31
N ASN A 209 -16.13 16.32 -1.68
CA ASN A 209 -15.87 17.19 -2.82
C ASN A 209 -15.84 16.46 -4.16
N ARG A 210 -15.94 15.12 -4.15
CA ARG A 210 -15.80 14.25 -5.32
C ARG A 210 -14.49 14.47 -6.07
N ASP A 211 -13.42 14.84 -5.36
CA ASP A 211 -12.10 15.10 -5.93
C ASP A 211 -11.57 13.89 -6.71
N TRP A 212 -11.98 12.68 -6.32
CA TRP A 212 -11.60 11.45 -7.02
C TRP A 212 -12.05 11.38 -8.49
N THR A 213 -13.04 12.18 -8.93
CA THR A 213 -13.50 12.16 -10.34
C THR A 213 -12.53 12.85 -11.29
N ARG A 214 -11.58 13.64 -10.77
CA ARG A 214 -10.52 14.27 -11.57
C ARG A 214 -9.20 13.48 -11.55
N PHE A 215 -9.14 12.39 -10.78
CA PHE A 215 -7.93 11.57 -10.73
C PHE A 215 -7.71 10.87 -12.08
N PRO A 216 -6.45 10.71 -12.52
CA PRO A 216 -6.16 10.01 -13.77
C PRO A 216 -6.60 8.54 -13.68
N GLU A 217 -7.04 7.99 -14.81
CA GLU A 217 -7.49 6.59 -14.89
C GLU A 217 -6.37 5.60 -14.56
N SER A 218 -5.13 5.93 -14.98
CA SER A 218 -3.93 5.16 -14.68
C SER A 218 -2.91 6.06 -13.99
N PRO A 219 -2.33 5.65 -12.85
CA PRO A 219 -1.30 6.42 -12.20
C PRO A 219 -0.04 6.44 -13.07
N SER A 220 0.56 7.63 -13.22
CA SER A 220 1.95 7.72 -13.63
C SER A 220 2.84 7.21 -12.50
N PHE A 221 3.99 6.67 -12.86
CA PHE A 221 5.05 6.35 -11.91
C PHE A 221 6.33 7.07 -12.32
N ALA A 222 7.17 7.34 -11.34
CA ALA A 222 8.52 7.81 -11.49
C ALA A 222 9.45 6.80 -10.81
N ILE A 223 10.66 6.67 -11.34
CA ILE A 223 11.76 5.96 -10.67
C ILE A 223 12.64 7.05 -10.09
N ASP A 224 12.83 7.04 -8.77
CA ASP A 224 13.82 7.90 -8.13
C ASP A 224 15.21 7.28 -8.35
N ALA A 225 15.96 7.83 -9.29
CA ALA A 225 17.27 7.35 -9.69
C ALA A 225 18.34 8.35 -9.28
N ASP A 226 19.56 7.87 -9.04
CA ASP A 226 20.66 8.76 -8.71
C ASP A 226 21.00 9.66 -9.92
N PRO A 227 21.48 10.90 -9.68
CA PRO A 227 21.88 11.80 -10.77
C PRO A 227 22.86 11.14 -11.75
N GLY A 228 22.50 11.10 -13.03
CA GLY A 228 23.33 10.51 -14.10
C GLY A 228 23.05 9.05 -14.42
N GLU A 229 22.27 8.32 -13.61
CA GLU A 229 21.94 6.91 -13.89
C GLU A 229 21.05 6.76 -15.12
N MET A 230 20.09 7.67 -15.30
CA MET A 230 19.12 7.62 -16.39
C MET A 230 19.55 8.39 -17.64
N ASP A 231 20.68 9.11 -17.59
CA ASP A 231 21.12 10.03 -18.66
C ASP A 231 21.53 9.29 -19.95
N ASN A 232 21.86 8.00 -19.85
CA ASN A 232 22.33 7.17 -20.97
C ASN A 232 21.37 6.04 -21.33
N GLU A 233 20.13 6.03 -20.81
CA GLU A 233 19.19 4.97 -21.16
C GLU A 233 18.82 5.07 -22.66
N PRO A 234 19.15 4.04 -23.47
CA PRO A 234 18.75 4.03 -24.86
C PRO A 234 17.22 3.99 -24.92
N GLY A 235 16.63 5.05 -25.49
CA GLY A 235 15.19 5.13 -25.70
C GLY A 235 14.68 3.88 -26.42
N GLU A 236 13.80 3.14 -25.74
CA GLU A 236 13.06 1.99 -26.27
C GLU A 236 13.89 0.87 -26.90
N ALA A 237 14.51 0.02 -26.07
CA ALA A 237 15.06 -1.26 -26.51
C ALA A 237 14.76 -2.40 -25.53
N ASP A 238 13.49 -2.68 -25.22
CA ASP A 238 13.18 -3.61 -24.12
C ASP A 238 12.20 -4.75 -24.45
N GLY A 239 11.65 -4.79 -25.67
CA GLY A 239 10.68 -5.81 -26.08
C GLY A 239 11.20 -7.26 -25.98
N ASP A 240 12.50 -7.46 -26.21
CA ASP A 240 13.11 -8.79 -26.13
C ASP A 240 13.46 -9.21 -24.70
N TRP A 241 13.83 -8.25 -23.84
CA TRP A 241 13.96 -8.50 -22.40
C TRP A 241 12.61 -8.90 -21.81
N TYR A 242 11.51 -8.22 -22.17
CA TYR A 242 10.17 -8.57 -21.70
C TYR A 242 9.78 -10.01 -22.08
N LYS A 243 10.02 -10.41 -23.34
CA LYS A 243 9.76 -11.79 -23.79
C LYS A 243 10.62 -12.81 -23.04
N PHE A 244 11.89 -12.46 -22.80
CA PHE A 244 12.81 -13.27 -22.01
C PHE A 244 12.28 -13.46 -20.58
N ALA A 245 11.99 -12.37 -19.86
CA ALA A 245 11.52 -12.39 -18.48
C ALA A 245 10.20 -13.19 -18.34
N GLU A 246 9.23 -12.98 -19.24
CA GLU A 246 7.96 -13.72 -19.23
C GLU A 246 8.19 -15.24 -19.40
N LYS A 247 9.03 -15.63 -20.37
CA LYS A 247 9.36 -17.04 -20.64
C LYS A 247 9.97 -17.73 -19.42
N TRP A 248 10.94 -17.09 -18.77
CA TRP A 248 11.65 -17.66 -17.62
C TRP A 248 10.78 -17.67 -16.35
N THR A 249 10.02 -16.60 -16.09
CA THR A 249 9.07 -16.56 -14.96
C THR A 249 8.03 -17.67 -15.11
N LYS A 250 7.50 -17.90 -16.32
CA LYS A 250 6.57 -18.99 -16.59
C LYS A 250 7.16 -20.38 -16.35
N LYS A 251 8.45 -20.59 -16.64
CA LYS A 251 9.14 -21.86 -16.32
C LYS A 251 9.29 -22.04 -14.80
N TYR A 252 9.73 -21.00 -14.10
CA TYR A 252 9.92 -21.02 -12.65
C TYR A 252 8.61 -21.28 -11.90
N LYS A 253 7.54 -20.54 -12.21
CA LYS A 253 6.21 -20.73 -11.58
C LYS A 253 5.58 -22.09 -11.83
N LYS A 254 5.99 -22.78 -12.91
CA LYS A 254 5.58 -24.16 -13.20
C LYS A 254 6.47 -25.22 -12.53
N GLY A 255 7.42 -24.82 -11.69
CA GLY A 255 8.39 -25.73 -11.06
C GLY A 255 9.34 -26.41 -12.05
N LYS A 256 9.47 -25.89 -13.29
CA LYS A 256 10.32 -26.51 -14.32
C LYS A 256 11.81 -26.20 -14.16
N ILE A 257 12.15 -25.22 -13.34
CA ILE A 257 13.50 -24.77 -13.04
C ILE A 257 13.58 -24.35 -11.57
N SER A 258 14.76 -24.49 -10.97
CA SER A 258 15.03 -23.97 -9.61
C SER A 258 15.14 -22.45 -9.62
N ARG A 259 15.12 -21.83 -8.43
CA ARG A 259 15.41 -20.40 -8.28
C ARG A 259 16.83 -20.07 -8.75
N GLU A 260 17.82 -20.91 -8.45
CA GLU A 260 19.20 -20.65 -8.88
C GLU A 260 19.34 -20.68 -10.41
N ALA A 261 18.63 -21.59 -11.09
CA ALA A 261 18.61 -21.66 -12.54
C ALA A 261 17.95 -20.43 -13.18
N PHE A 262 16.89 -19.92 -12.55
CA PHE A 262 16.24 -18.67 -12.97
C PHE A 262 17.18 -17.46 -12.79
N ASP A 263 17.81 -17.33 -11.62
CA ASP A 263 18.74 -16.24 -11.31
C ASP A 263 20.00 -16.30 -12.19
N LYS A 264 20.47 -17.50 -12.54
CA LYS A 264 21.57 -17.70 -13.50
C LYS A 264 21.18 -17.19 -14.90
N ALA A 265 20.01 -17.56 -15.40
CA ALA A 265 19.55 -17.12 -16.72
C ALA A 265 19.47 -15.60 -16.82
N HIS A 266 18.95 -14.92 -15.78
CA HIS A 266 18.89 -13.45 -15.76
C HIS A 266 20.27 -12.78 -15.78
N ARG A 267 21.28 -13.39 -15.15
CA ARG A 267 22.66 -12.89 -15.19
C ARG A 267 23.32 -13.06 -16.55
N GLU A 268 22.99 -14.13 -17.28
CA GLU A 268 23.55 -14.45 -18.61
C GLU A 268 22.87 -13.70 -19.77
N TRP A 269 21.78 -12.98 -19.53
CA TRP A 269 21.08 -12.19 -20.57
C TRP A 269 21.80 -10.88 -20.94
N LYS A 270 22.61 -10.34 -20.01
CA LYS A 270 23.46 -9.16 -20.27
C LYS A 270 24.64 -9.53 -21.15
#